data_AF-I1PF91-F1
#
_entry.id   AF-I1PF91-F1
#
_cell.length_a   1.000
_cell.length_b   1.000
_cell.length_c   1.000
_cell.angle_alpha   90.00
_cell.angle_beta   90.00
_cell.angle_gamma   90.00
#
_symmetry.space_group_name_H-M   'P 1'
#
loop_
_entity.id
_entity.type
_entity.pdbx_description
1 polymer ?
#
loop_
_entity_poly.entity_id
_entity_poly.type
_entity_poly.pdbx_seq_one_letter_code
_entity_poly.pdbx_strand_id
1 'polypeptide(L)'
;SFSAPIPRRPTSSSSSPNPGARNKAPGMATAGGAAAAAPQAMDEKARRTRDLLASFYNTDPSAAAAAAAASSAARPSPTAASASPLDTINSASFDPDVYMNVLVQQSNLEALLQRHVKMAAEIKNLDTDLQMLVYENYNKFISATDTIKRMKTNIVGMEANMEQLLSKITSVQSRSDTVNTSLFDKRENIEKLHRTRNLLRKVQFIYDLPTRLNKCIKTEAYADAVRFFTGAKPIFEAYGDTSFHDCKKASEEAIDLVTQHLKTKLYSDSEPIESRAEAVVLLKQLNFPVDSLKSNLLEKLEDCLLNFQKEPTQVIYIYIYIYIYIYIYK
;
A
#
# COMPACT_ATOMS: atom_id res chain seq x y z
N SER A 1 -71.12 -31.75 -20.59
CA SER A 1 -72.02 -30.67 -21.04
C SER A 1 -71.82 -29.44 -20.16
N PHE A 2 -71.45 -28.32 -20.80
CA PHE A 2 -71.49 -26.90 -20.37
C PHE A 2 -70.72 -26.49 -19.09
N SER A 3 -69.56 -25.79 -19.19
CA SER A 3 -69.32 -24.32 -19.43
C SER A 3 -69.96 -23.42 -18.36
N ALA A 4 -69.33 -22.43 -17.70
CA ALA A 4 -68.01 -21.75 -17.67
C ALA A 4 -68.09 -20.71 -16.49
N PRO A 5 -67.20 -19.70 -16.29
CA PRO A 5 -65.73 -19.61 -16.26
C PRO A 5 -65.15 -18.92 -14.99
N ILE A 6 -63.83 -19.04 -14.81
CA ILE A 6 -62.98 -18.39 -13.79
C ILE A 6 -62.44 -17.04 -14.32
N PRO A 7 -62.38 -15.95 -13.52
CA PRO A 7 -61.73 -14.71 -13.96
C PRO A 7 -60.20 -14.77 -13.83
N ARG A 8 -59.51 -14.49 -14.94
CA ARG A 8 -58.05 -14.29 -15.02
C ARG A 8 -57.66 -12.90 -14.52
N ARG A 9 -56.54 -12.79 -13.81
CA ARG A 9 -55.83 -11.53 -13.55
C ARG A 9 -54.55 -11.46 -14.42
N PRO A 10 -54.12 -10.28 -14.91
CA PRO A 10 -53.08 -10.16 -15.92
C PRO A 10 -51.68 -10.34 -15.33
N THR A 11 -50.85 -11.10 -16.06
CA THR A 11 -49.39 -11.14 -15.89
C THR A 11 -48.76 -9.97 -16.64
N SER A 12 -48.19 -9.00 -15.92
CA SER A 12 -47.27 -8.03 -16.51
C SER A 12 -45.87 -8.64 -16.57
N SER A 13 -45.44 -8.91 -17.80
CA SER A 13 -44.11 -9.32 -18.22
C SER A 13 -43.06 -8.21 -18.00
N SER A 14 -41.92 -8.56 -17.39
CA SER A 14 -40.66 -7.84 -17.59
C SER A 14 -39.47 -8.81 -17.55
N SER A 15 -39.16 -9.31 -18.73
CA SER A 15 -37.82 -9.45 -19.34
C SER A 15 -36.62 -9.89 -18.48
N SER A 16 -36.20 -11.15 -18.70
CA SER A 16 -34.83 -11.63 -18.47
C SER A 16 -33.80 -10.87 -19.31
N PRO A 17 -32.55 -10.71 -18.83
CA PRO A 17 -31.39 -10.54 -19.70
C PRO A 17 -30.64 -11.85 -19.89
N ASN A 18 -30.47 -12.26 -21.15
CA ASN A 18 -29.60 -13.36 -21.58
C ASN A 18 -28.12 -12.88 -21.60
N PRO A 19 -27.12 -13.77 -21.40
CA PRO A 19 -25.71 -13.41 -21.38
C PRO A 19 -25.08 -13.59 -22.77
N GLY A 20 -24.18 -12.68 -23.16
CA GLY A 20 -23.33 -12.91 -24.33
C GLY A 20 -22.60 -11.68 -24.85
N ALA A 21 -21.28 -11.86 -25.02
CA ALA A 21 -20.36 -11.13 -25.91
C ALA A 21 -19.59 -9.89 -25.39
N ARG A 22 -18.31 -10.15 -25.10
CA ARG A 22 -17.14 -9.70 -25.92
C ARG A 22 -16.36 -8.47 -25.44
N ASN A 23 -15.11 -8.77 -25.09
CA ASN A 23 -13.87 -7.98 -25.16
C ASN A 23 -13.94 -6.55 -25.72
N LYS A 24 -13.47 -5.60 -24.91
CA LYS A 24 -12.61 -4.50 -25.36
C LYS A 24 -11.73 -4.01 -24.21
N ALA A 25 -10.41 -4.07 -24.40
CA ALA A 25 -9.45 -3.32 -23.61
C ALA A 25 -9.61 -1.81 -23.88
N PRO A 26 -9.12 -0.96 -22.95
CA PRO A 26 -8.08 -0.03 -23.39
C PRO A 26 -6.92 0.09 -22.40
N GLY A 27 -5.75 0.41 -22.96
CA GLY A 27 -4.50 0.57 -22.25
C GLY A 27 -4.37 1.89 -21.48
N MET A 28 -3.59 1.82 -20.40
CA MET A 28 -2.44 2.66 -20.07
C MET A 28 -2.50 4.14 -20.51
N ALA A 29 -2.88 5.01 -19.58
CA ALA A 29 -2.39 6.37 -19.49
C ALA A 29 -2.04 6.68 -18.03
N THR A 30 -0.76 6.99 -17.81
CA THR A 30 -0.16 7.51 -16.59
C THR A 30 -0.54 8.98 -16.37
N ALA A 31 -0.97 9.34 -15.15
CA ALA A 31 -0.67 10.61 -14.48
C ALA A 31 -1.21 10.53 -13.04
N GLY A 32 -0.51 11.14 -12.09
CA GLY A 32 -0.63 10.86 -10.67
C GLY A 32 -1.66 11.69 -9.89
N GLY A 33 -1.86 11.27 -8.64
CA GLY A 33 -2.26 12.14 -7.53
C GLY A 33 -3.74 12.12 -7.16
N ALA A 34 -4.13 11.23 -6.23
CA ALA A 34 -5.07 11.49 -5.12
C ALA A 34 -5.46 10.16 -4.43
N ALA A 35 -4.64 9.69 -3.49
CA ALA A 35 -4.96 8.59 -2.60
C ALA A 35 -5.16 9.14 -1.18
N ALA A 36 -6.41 9.38 -0.74
CA ALA A 36 -6.76 9.57 0.70
C ALA A 36 -8.27 9.80 1.01
N ALA A 37 -9.25 9.14 0.38
CA ALA A 37 -10.67 9.43 0.70
C ALA A 37 -11.67 8.25 0.64
N ALA A 38 -11.23 7.00 0.84
CA ALA A 38 -12.11 5.82 0.76
C ALA A 38 -12.48 5.09 2.07
N PRO A 39 -11.72 5.13 3.19
CA PRO A 39 -12.03 4.28 4.34
C PRO A 39 -13.14 4.83 5.27
N GLN A 40 -13.44 6.13 5.25
CA GLN A 40 -14.37 6.75 6.21
C GLN A 40 -15.86 6.54 5.87
N ALA A 41 -16.20 6.42 4.58
CA ALA A 41 -17.60 6.35 4.15
C ALA A 41 -18.29 5.01 4.49
N MET A 42 -17.54 3.90 4.54
CA MET A 42 -18.11 2.60 4.93
C MET A 42 -18.33 2.50 6.44
N ASP A 43 -17.38 3.02 7.24
CA ASP A 43 -17.50 3.03 8.70
C ASP A 43 -18.68 3.88 9.17
N GLU A 44 -18.95 5.00 8.50
CA GLU A 44 -20.07 5.87 8.86
C GLU A 44 -21.43 5.23 8.55
N LYS A 45 -21.53 4.49 7.44
CA LYS A 45 -22.72 3.71 7.12
C LYS A 45 -22.93 2.57 8.13
N ALA A 46 -21.86 1.87 8.50
CA ALA A 46 -21.90 0.80 9.50
C ALA A 46 -22.29 1.32 10.90
N ARG A 47 -21.82 2.51 11.27
CA ARG A 47 -22.16 3.18 12.53
C ARG A 47 -23.64 3.59 12.56
N ARG A 48 -24.15 4.19 11.48
CA ARG A 48 -25.58 4.55 11.35
C ARG A 48 -26.50 3.33 11.40
N THR A 49 -26.10 2.21 10.79
CA THR A 49 -26.87 0.96 10.87
C THR A 49 -26.87 0.37 12.29
N ARG A 50 -25.76 0.50 13.04
CA ARG A 50 -25.68 0.06 14.43
C ARG A 50 -26.58 0.90 15.33
N ASP A 51 -26.61 2.21 15.15
CA ASP A 51 -27.47 3.12 15.94
C ASP A 51 -28.96 2.91 15.63
N LEU A 52 -29.32 2.70 14.36
CA LEU A 52 -30.68 2.31 13.97
C LEU A 52 -31.10 1.02 14.66
N LEU A 53 -30.26 -0.02 14.61
CA LEU A 53 -30.54 -1.28 15.29
C LEU A 53 -30.65 -1.11 16.81
N ALA A 54 -29.78 -0.31 17.44
CA ALA A 54 -29.85 -0.04 18.87
C ALA A 54 -31.17 0.66 19.28
N SER A 55 -31.68 1.58 18.44
CA SER A 55 -32.98 2.23 18.66
C SER A 55 -34.17 1.28 18.50
N PHE A 56 -34.08 0.28 17.60
CA PHE A 56 -35.13 -0.72 17.40
C PHE A 56 -35.19 -1.75 18.53
N TYR A 57 -34.06 -2.05 19.16
CA TYR A 57 -33.97 -3.03 20.26
C TYR A 57 -33.94 -2.40 21.66
N ASN A 58 -34.06 -1.07 21.78
CA ASN A 58 -34.05 -0.33 23.05
C ASN A 58 -32.96 -0.82 24.03
N THR A 59 -31.76 -1.04 23.52
CA THR A 59 -30.61 -1.40 24.34
C THR A 59 -29.98 -0.14 24.93
N ASP A 60 -30.76 0.59 25.72
CA ASP A 60 -30.23 1.66 26.57
C ASP A 60 -29.86 1.04 27.93
N PRO A 61 -28.57 0.99 28.32
CA PRO A 61 -28.18 0.45 29.63
C PRO A 61 -28.75 1.28 30.81
N SER A 62 -29.26 2.48 30.54
CA SER A 62 -29.98 3.31 31.51
C SER A 62 -31.47 2.94 31.66
N ALA A 63 -32.10 2.41 30.60
CA ALA A 63 -33.49 1.95 30.64
C ALA A 63 -33.63 0.58 31.32
N ALA A 64 -32.59 -0.27 31.28
CA ALA A 64 -32.55 -1.54 32.00
C ALA A 64 -32.55 -1.37 33.53
N ALA A 65 -31.92 -0.30 34.05
CA ALA A 65 -31.93 0.02 35.48
C ALA A 65 -33.27 0.60 35.96
N ALA A 66 -33.93 1.41 35.12
CA ALA A 66 -35.28 1.93 35.41
C ALA A 66 -36.36 0.84 35.31
N ALA A 67 -36.22 -0.12 34.39
CA ALA A 67 -37.13 -1.26 34.26
C ALA A 67 -37.02 -2.26 35.43
N ALA A 68 -35.83 -2.43 36.02
CA ALA A 68 -35.63 -3.26 37.21
C ALA A 68 -36.19 -2.64 38.50
N ALA A 69 -36.25 -1.30 38.58
CA ALA A 69 -36.91 -0.59 39.69
C ALA A 69 -38.44 -0.54 39.51
N ALA A 70 -38.94 -0.50 38.27
CA ALA A 70 -40.38 -0.53 37.98
C ALA A 70 -41.02 -1.92 38.09
N SER A 71 -40.24 -3.01 38.01
CA SER A 71 -40.74 -4.39 38.15
C SER A 71 -40.88 -4.87 39.60
N SER A 72 -40.49 -4.07 40.60
CA SER A 72 -40.60 -4.41 42.03
C SER A 72 -41.61 -3.56 42.82
N ALA A 73 -42.40 -2.71 42.15
CA ALA A 73 -43.44 -1.92 42.79
C ALA A 73 -44.78 -1.99 42.03
N ALA A 74 -45.26 -3.21 41.75
CA ALA A 74 -46.66 -3.43 41.42
C ALA A 74 -47.50 -3.29 42.71
N ARG A 75 -48.04 -2.09 42.92
CA ARG A 75 -49.15 -1.81 43.84
C ARG A 75 -50.23 -2.89 43.72
N PRO A 76 -50.72 -3.49 44.83
CA PRO A 76 -52.02 -4.17 44.79
C PRO A 76 -53.10 -3.08 44.73
N SER A 77 -53.81 -2.97 43.62
CA SER A 77 -55.09 -2.29 43.57
C SER A 77 -56.12 -3.09 44.39
N PRO A 78 -56.80 -2.50 45.38
CA PRO A 78 -57.76 -3.20 46.21
C PRO A 78 -59.12 -3.21 45.50
N THR A 79 -59.29 -4.06 44.49
CA THR A 79 -60.62 -4.38 43.95
C THR A 79 -60.63 -5.79 43.34
N ALA A 80 -60.08 -6.77 44.06
CA ALA A 80 -60.51 -8.15 43.91
C ALA A 80 -61.78 -8.30 44.73
N ALA A 81 -62.91 -7.85 44.17
CA ALA A 81 -64.21 -8.35 44.60
C ALA A 81 -64.17 -9.86 44.38
N SER A 82 -64.23 -10.63 45.47
CA SER A 82 -64.37 -12.09 45.55
C SER A 82 -64.55 -12.80 44.20
N ALA A 83 -63.46 -13.16 43.53
CA ALA A 83 -63.53 -14.06 42.39
C ALA A 83 -63.92 -15.43 42.94
N SER A 84 -65.17 -15.83 42.69
CA SER A 84 -65.67 -17.15 43.00
C SER A 84 -64.73 -18.19 42.35
N PRO A 85 -64.43 -19.33 42.99
CA PRO A 85 -63.64 -20.42 42.39
C PRO A 85 -64.14 -20.86 41.00
N LEU A 86 -65.38 -20.50 40.66
CA LEU A 86 -66.05 -20.77 39.39
C LEU A 86 -65.57 -19.94 38.19
N ASP A 87 -64.91 -18.79 38.38
CA ASP A 87 -64.48 -17.91 37.28
C ASP A 87 -63.02 -18.14 36.83
N THR A 88 -62.31 -19.08 37.46
CA THR A 88 -60.84 -19.21 37.33
C THR A 88 -60.38 -20.43 36.52
N ILE A 89 -61.21 -20.91 35.57
CA ILE A 89 -60.94 -22.13 34.77
C ILE A 89 -59.69 -21.99 33.89
N ASN A 90 -59.37 -20.77 33.45
CA ASN A 90 -58.22 -20.49 32.58
C ASN A 90 -56.93 -20.17 33.34
N SER A 91 -56.89 -20.34 34.67
CA SER A 91 -55.67 -20.11 35.44
C SER A 91 -54.74 -21.31 35.44
N ALA A 92 -53.44 -21.06 35.54
CA ALA A 92 -52.41 -22.10 35.63
C ALA A 92 -52.49 -22.94 36.91
N SER A 93 -53.29 -22.53 37.90
CA SER A 93 -53.51 -23.19 39.19
C SER A 93 -54.92 -23.79 39.31
N PHE A 94 -55.58 -24.09 38.19
CA PHE A 94 -56.92 -24.67 38.19
C PHE A 94 -56.93 -26.09 38.79
N ASP A 95 -57.77 -26.31 39.81
CA ASP A 95 -58.01 -27.61 40.41
C ASP A 95 -59.42 -28.11 40.03
N PRO A 96 -59.52 -29.18 39.20
CA PRO A 96 -60.81 -29.72 38.76
C PRO A 96 -61.70 -30.20 39.90
N ASP A 97 -61.12 -30.78 40.95
CA ASP A 97 -61.86 -31.42 42.03
C ASP A 97 -62.50 -30.36 42.95
N VAL A 98 -61.75 -29.29 43.26
CA VAL A 98 -62.26 -28.14 44.02
C VAL A 98 -63.32 -27.39 43.22
N TYR A 99 -63.09 -27.16 41.93
CA TYR A 99 -64.06 -26.51 41.05
C TYR A 99 -65.36 -27.32 40.94
N MET A 100 -65.26 -28.64 40.77
CA MET A 100 -66.44 -29.52 40.66
C MET A 100 -67.22 -29.61 41.96
N ASN A 101 -66.54 -29.68 43.11
CA ASN A 101 -67.19 -29.73 44.42
C ASN A 101 -67.96 -28.43 44.71
N VAL A 102 -67.37 -27.27 44.42
CA VAL A 102 -68.05 -25.97 44.53
C VAL A 102 -69.23 -25.87 43.55
N LEU A 103 -69.07 -26.36 42.32
CA LEU A 103 -70.11 -26.33 41.29
C LEU A 103 -71.32 -27.18 41.68
N VAL A 104 -71.11 -28.39 42.21
CA VAL A 104 -72.19 -29.31 42.64
C VAL A 104 -72.94 -28.76 43.86
N GLN A 105 -72.25 -28.09 44.79
CA GLN A 105 -72.88 -27.49 45.97
C GLN A 105 -73.70 -26.23 45.65
N GLN A 106 -73.34 -25.48 44.60
CA GLN A 106 -73.92 -24.16 44.32
C GLN A 106 -74.93 -24.14 43.16
N SER A 107 -75.06 -25.22 42.37
CA SER A 107 -75.91 -25.25 41.17
C SER A 107 -77.02 -26.30 41.25
N ASN A 108 -78.16 -25.99 40.63
CA ASN A 108 -79.27 -26.94 40.43
C ASN A 108 -78.94 -27.89 39.25
N LEU A 109 -79.53 -29.09 39.22
CA LEU A 109 -79.29 -30.11 38.20
C LEU A 109 -79.46 -29.58 36.75
N GLU A 110 -80.48 -28.75 36.53
CA GLU A 110 -80.73 -28.12 35.23
C GLU A 110 -79.57 -27.19 34.82
N ALA A 111 -79.04 -26.42 35.77
CA ALA A 111 -77.90 -25.53 35.52
C ALA A 111 -76.61 -26.34 35.26
N LEU A 112 -76.43 -27.48 35.93
CA LEU A 112 -75.30 -28.38 35.69
C LEU A 112 -75.37 -29.02 34.29
N LEU A 113 -76.57 -29.43 33.86
CA LEU A 113 -76.79 -29.99 32.52
C LEU A 113 -76.53 -28.94 31.43
N GLN A 114 -77.02 -27.72 31.61
CA GLN A 114 -76.74 -26.60 30.69
C GLN A 114 -75.24 -26.27 30.65
N ARG A 115 -74.53 -26.32 31.79
CA ARG A 115 -73.08 -26.12 31.85
C ARG A 115 -72.33 -27.21 31.08
N HIS A 116 -72.74 -28.47 31.21
CA HIS A 116 -72.16 -29.59 30.46
C HIS A 116 -72.35 -29.41 28.95
N VAL A 117 -73.57 -29.07 28.50
CA VAL A 117 -73.85 -28.82 27.08
C VAL A 117 -73.02 -27.65 26.55
N LYS A 118 -72.92 -26.56 27.32
CA LYS A 118 -72.09 -25.40 26.98
C LYS A 118 -70.60 -25.77 26.88
N MET A 119 -70.08 -26.55 27.82
CA MET A 119 -68.69 -26.99 27.83
C MET A 119 -68.39 -27.91 26.63
N ALA A 120 -69.30 -28.84 26.31
CA ALA A 120 -69.16 -29.71 25.14
C ALA A 120 -69.14 -28.89 23.83
N ALA A 121 -69.95 -27.84 23.74
CA ALA A 121 -69.93 -26.93 22.59
C ALA A 121 -68.64 -26.10 22.54
N GLU A 122 -68.16 -25.59 23.68
CA GLU A 122 -66.89 -24.85 23.79
C GLU A 122 -65.70 -25.73 23.38
N ILE A 123 -65.64 -26.99 23.81
CA ILE A 123 -64.60 -27.95 23.41
C ILE A 123 -64.58 -28.12 21.88
N LYS A 124 -65.75 -28.33 21.27
CA LYS A 124 -65.85 -28.48 19.82
C LYS A 124 -65.45 -27.21 19.06
N ASN A 125 -65.81 -26.05 19.61
CA ASN A 125 -65.42 -24.77 19.01
C ASN A 125 -63.89 -24.58 19.08
N LEU A 126 -63.27 -24.85 20.23
CA LEU A 126 -61.82 -24.74 20.40
C LEU A 126 -61.04 -25.70 19.49
N ASP A 127 -61.55 -26.92 19.27
CA ASP A 127 -60.94 -27.85 18.30
C ASP A 127 -61.01 -27.31 16.87
N THR A 128 -62.15 -26.73 16.50
CA THR A 128 -62.32 -26.08 15.19
C THR A 128 -61.39 -24.87 15.04
N ASP A 129 -61.26 -24.07 16.09
CA ASP A 129 -60.35 -22.90 16.14
C ASP A 129 -58.88 -23.32 16.04
N LEU A 130 -58.48 -24.42 16.69
CA LEU A 130 -57.14 -24.99 16.58
C LEU A 130 -56.86 -25.44 15.14
N GLN A 131 -57.80 -26.16 14.52
CA GLN A 131 -57.66 -26.58 13.12
C GLN A 131 -57.55 -25.38 12.18
N MET A 132 -58.36 -24.35 12.39
CA MET A 132 -58.29 -23.10 11.62
C MET A 132 -56.94 -22.40 11.83
N LEU A 133 -56.41 -22.35 13.06
CA LEU A 133 -55.10 -21.74 13.33
C LEU A 133 -53.99 -22.46 12.57
N VAL A 134 -54.01 -23.79 12.57
CA VAL A 134 -53.06 -24.61 11.83
C VAL A 134 -53.22 -24.37 10.33
N TYR A 135 -54.46 -24.33 9.81
CA TYR A 135 -54.73 -24.08 8.39
C TYR A 135 -54.22 -22.71 7.93
N GLU A 136 -54.59 -21.65 8.65
CA GLU A 136 -54.21 -20.26 8.35
C GLU A 136 -52.69 -20.05 8.46
N ASN A 137 -52.02 -20.77 9.37
CA ASN A 137 -50.57 -20.63 9.58
C ASN A 137 -49.73 -21.73 8.93
N TYR A 138 -50.33 -22.72 8.24
CA TYR A 138 -49.62 -23.85 7.66
C TYR A 138 -48.51 -23.38 6.71
N ASN A 139 -48.84 -22.43 5.83
CA ASN A 139 -47.89 -21.84 4.89
C ASN A 139 -46.72 -21.13 5.60
N LYS A 140 -46.95 -20.54 6.78
CA LYS A 140 -45.90 -19.89 7.58
C LYS A 140 -44.98 -20.92 8.23
N PHE A 141 -45.52 -22.03 8.75
CA PHE A 141 -44.70 -23.11 9.32
C PHE A 141 -43.85 -23.80 8.25
N ILE A 142 -44.42 -24.08 7.08
CA ILE A 142 -43.68 -24.68 5.97
C ILE A 142 -42.59 -23.72 5.48
N SER A 143 -42.93 -22.44 5.24
CA SER A 143 -41.94 -21.46 4.79
C SER A 143 -40.84 -21.18 5.81
N ALA A 144 -41.16 -21.14 7.11
CA ALA A 144 -40.16 -21.04 8.17
C ALA A 144 -39.23 -22.26 8.18
N THR A 145 -39.79 -23.46 8.08
CA THR A 145 -39.02 -24.71 8.02
C THR A 145 -38.11 -24.77 6.79
N ASP A 146 -38.60 -24.37 5.62
CA ASP A 146 -37.82 -24.32 4.39
C ASP A 146 -36.72 -23.25 4.45
N THR A 147 -36.99 -22.13 5.12
CA THR A 147 -35.98 -21.09 5.37
C THR A 147 -34.86 -21.64 6.26
N ILE A 148 -35.19 -22.35 7.34
CA ILE A 148 -34.20 -23.00 8.22
C ILE A 148 -33.38 -24.04 7.44
N LYS A 149 -34.02 -24.86 6.61
CA LYS A 149 -33.31 -25.82 5.74
C LYS A 149 -32.35 -25.11 4.79
N ARG A 150 -32.79 -24.03 4.13
CA ARG A 150 -31.95 -23.24 3.21
C ARG A 150 -30.77 -22.59 3.94
N MET A 151 -31.01 -22.03 5.13
CA MET A 151 -29.95 -21.46 5.98
C MET A 151 -28.92 -22.52 6.34
N LYS A 152 -29.35 -23.71 6.77
CA LYS A 152 -28.45 -24.83 7.08
C LYS A 152 -27.57 -25.21 5.89
N THR A 153 -28.15 -25.42 4.71
CA THR A 153 -27.39 -25.79 3.51
C THR A 153 -26.40 -24.69 3.09
N ASN A 154 -26.79 -23.41 3.22
CA ASN A 154 -25.91 -22.30 2.88
C ASN A 154 -24.71 -22.19 3.85
N ILE A 155 -24.95 -22.33 5.16
CA ILE A 155 -23.89 -22.29 6.19
C ILE A 155 -22.88 -23.42 5.96
N VAL A 156 -23.35 -24.65 5.75
CA VAL A 156 -22.47 -25.81 5.46
C VAL A 156 -21.69 -25.59 4.16
N GLY A 157 -22.31 -25.01 3.13
CA GLY A 157 -21.62 -24.64 1.89
C GLY A 157 -20.57 -23.53 2.09
N MET A 158 -20.83 -22.58 2.99
CA MET A 158 -19.90 -21.49 3.31
C MET A 158 -18.65 -22.00 4.03
N GLU A 159 -18.78 -22.94 4.97
CA GLU A 159 -17.64 -23.58 5.64
C GLU A 159 -16.71 -24.27 4.64
N ALA A 160 -17.27 -25.05 3.71
CA ALA A 160 -16.50 -25.71 2.66
C ALA A 160 -15.79 -24.70 1.74
N ASN A 161 -16.46 -23.60 1.38
CA ASN A 161 -15.86 -22.54 0.58
C ASN A 161 -14.73 -21.81 1.32
N MET A 162 -14.86 -21.59 2.63
CA MET A 162 -13.85 -20.97 3.47
C MET A 162 -12.60 -21.84 3.59
N GLU A 163 -12.78 -23.16 3.77
CA GLU A 163 -11.67 -24.13 3.78
C GLU A 163 -10.94 -24.15 2.43
N GLN A 164 -11.67 -24.17 1.32
CA GLN A 164 -11.07 -24.06 -0.02
C GLN A 164 -10.30 -22.75 -0.22
N LEU A 165 -10.81 -21.63 0.32
CA LEU A 165 -10.14 -20.35 0.25
C LEU A 165 -8.84 -20.36 1.06
N LEU A 166 -8.86 -20.90 2.27
CA LEU A 166 -7.68 -21.01 3.14
C LEU A 166 -6.60 -21.89 2.49
N SER A 167 -7.00 -23.01 1.89
CA SER A 167 -6.12 -23.87 1.11
C SER A 167 -5.48 -23.12 -0.08
N LYS A 168 -6.28 -22.36 -0.85
CA LYS A 168 -5.78 -21.56 -1.97
C LYS A 168 -4.82 -20.46 -1.51
N ILE A 169 -5.14 -19.75 -0.43
CA ILE A 169 -4.26 -18.70 0.13
C ILE A 169 -2.94 -19.31 0.57
N THR A 170 -2.98 -20.45 1.28
CA THR A 170 -1.77 -21.16 1.72
C THR A 170 -0.93 -21.63 0.53
N SER A 171 -1.57 -22.14 -0.53
CA SER A 171 -0.89 -22.53 -1.77
C SER A 171 -0.25 -21.32 -2.48
N VAL A 172 -0.96 -20.20 -2.57
CA VAL A 172 -0.42 -18.96 -3.14
C VAL A 172 0.75 -18.44 -2.32
N GLN A 173 0.65 -18.46 -0.99
CA GLN A 173 1.72 -18.05 -0.08
C GLN A 173 2.96 -18.91 -0.28
N SER A 174 2.84 -20.24 -0.22
CA SER A 174 3.95 -21.17 -0.44
C SER A 174 4.62 -20.98 -1.81
N ARG A 175 3.81 -20.79 -2.87
CA ARG A 175 4.34 -20.49 -4.21
C ARG A 175 5.04 -19.14 -4.25
N SER A 176 4.51 -18.13 -3.56
CA SER A 176 5.12 -16.80 -3.46
C SER A 176 6.45 -16.87 -2.72
N ASP A 177 6.53 -17.59 -1.61
CA ASP A 177 7.77 -17.78 -0.84
C ASP A 177 8.84 -18.51 -1.67
N THR A 178 8.43 -19.52 -2.44
CA THR A 178 9.32 -20.23 -3.36
C THR A 178 9.86 -19.29 -4.44
N VAL A 179 8.98 -18.50 -5.08
CA VAL A 179 9.40 -17.51 -6.08
C VAL A 179 10.32 -16.48 -5.46
N ASN A 180 9.98 -15.96 -4.28
CA ASN A 180 10.76 -14.94 -3.59
C ASN A 180 12.16 -15.45 -3.24
N THR A 181 12.26 -16.67 -2.72
CA THR A 181 13.56 -17.34 -2.44
C THR A 181 14.38 -17.47 -3.72
N SER A 182 13.78 -17.96 -4.82
CA SER A 182 14.48 -18.09 -6.10
C SER A 182 14.92 -16.75 -6.70
N LEU A 183 14.17 -15.67 -6.47
CA LEU A 183 14.53 -14.33 -6.91
C LEU A 183 15.61 -13.72 -6.02
N PHE A 184 15.62 -14.03 -4.72
CA PHE A 184 16.67 -13.60 -3.80
C PHE A 184 18.03 -14.14 -4.25
N ASP A 185 18.14 -15.44 -4.54
CA ASP A 185 19.38 -16.07 -5.02
C ASP A 185 19.85 -15.43 -6.34
N LYS A 186 18.92 -15.19 -7.27
CA LYS A 186 19.23 -14.51 -8.54
C LYS A 186 19.69 -13.07 -8.32
N ARG A 187 19.06 -12.32 -7.43
CA ARG A 187 19.47 -10.95 -7.08
C ARG A 187 20.87 -10.94 -6.47
N GLU A 188 21.18 -11.87 -5.57
CA GLU A 188 22.51 -11.99 -4.98
C GLU A 188 23.57 -12.30 -6.06
N ASN A 189 23.26 -13.21 -6.98
CA ASN A 189 24.15 -13.53 -8.11
C ASN A 189 24.35 -12.33 -9.05
N ILE A 190 23.28 -11.57 -9.34
CA ILE A 190 23.35 -10.33 -10.12
C ILE A 190 24.22 -9.30 -9.40
N GLU A 191 24.08 -9.15 -8.09
CA GLU A 191 24.93 -8.24 -7.30
C GLU A 191 26.40 -8.66 -7.33
N LYS A 192 26.71 -9.95 -7.15
CA LYS A 192 28.07 -10.48 -7.28
C LYS A 192 28.64 -10.16 -8.67
N LEU A 193 27.87 -10.42 -9.72
CA LEU A 193 28.30 -10.13 -11.09
C LEU A 193 28.47 -8.62 -11.34
N HIS A 194 27.61 -7.78 -10.75
CA HIS A 194 27.72 -6.33 -10.83
C HIS A 194 28.98 -5.81 -10.12
N ARG A 195 29.31 -6.36 -8.93
CA ARG A 195 30.57 -6.06 -8.22
C ARG A 195 31.77 -6.44 -9.08
N THR A 196 31.79 -7.65 -9.65
CA THR A 196 32.85 -8.11 -10.55
C THR A 196 32.95 -7.24 -11.79
N ARG A 197 31.84 -6.93 -12.47
CA ARG A 197 31.81 -6.06 -13.66
C ARG A 197 32.32 -4.65 -13.33
N ASN A 198 31.96 -4.11 -12.17
CA ASN A 198 32.44 -2.80 -11.75
C ASN A 198 33.93 -2.80 -11.48
N LEU A 199 34.46 -3.85 -10.84
CA LEU A 199 35.90 -4.03 -10.68
C LEU A 199 36.58 -4.14 -12.04
N LEU A 200 36.05 -4.98 -12.94
CA LEU A 200 36.59 -5.17 -14.29
C LEU A 200 36.60 -3.86 -15.08
N ARG A 201 35.56 -3.03 -14.96
CA ARG A 201 35.50 -1.71 -15.59
C ARG A 201 36.53 -0.74 -15.01
N LYS A 202 36.78 -0.77 -13.69
CA LYS A 202 37.84 0.02 -13.06
C LYS A 202 39.21 -0.42 -13.55
N VAL A 203 39.47 -1.73 -13.60
CA VAL A 203 40.72 -2.30 -14.12
C VAL A 203 40.91 -1.94 -15.60
N GLN A 204 39.86 -2.07 -16.40
CA GLN A 204 39.88 -1.68 -17.82
C GLN A 204 40.19 -0.19 -17.97
N PHE A 205 39.62 0.68 -17.14
CA PHE A 205 39.94 2.11 -17.17
C PHE A 205 41.42 2.37 -16.90
N ILE A 206 42.04 1.65 -15.96
CA ILE A 206 43.47 1.77 -15.66
C ILE A 206 44.33 1.28 -16.83
N TYR A 207 43.97 0.16 -17.45
CA TYR A 207 44.70 -0.38 -18.59
C TYR A 207 44.56 0.51 -19.85
N ASP A 208 43.39 1.10 -20.07
CA ASP A 208 43.13 2.04 -21.15
C ASP A 208 43.66 3.45 -20.86
N LEU A 209 44.17 3.71 -19.64
CA LEU A 209 44.60 5.06 -19.25
C LEU A 209 45.73 5.60 -20.13
N PRO A 210 46.83 4.87 -20.41
CA PRO A 210 47.93 5.39 -21.21
C PRO A 210 47.52 5.68 -22.66
N THR A 211 46.62 4.87 -23.24
CA THR A 211 46.10 5.09 -24.59
C THR A 211 45.17 6.30 -24.66
N ARG A 212 44.35 6.50 -23.61
CA ARG A 212 43.51 7.70 -23.45
C ARG A 212 44.34 8.96 -23.25
N LEU A 213 45.38 8.91 -22.42
CA LEU A 213 46.30 10.05 -22.21
C LEU A 213 47.00 10.43 -23.52
N ASN A 214 47.53 9.45 -24.27
CA ASN A 214 48.11 9.69 -25.58
C ASN A 214 47.12 10.30 -26.59
N LYS A 215 45.85 9.91 -26.53
CA LYS A 215 44.81 10.55 -27.36
C LYS A 215 44.58 12.01 -26.94
N CYS A 216 44.49 12.29 -25.64
CA CYS A 216 44.32 13.65 -25.13
C CYS A 216 45.51 14.56 -25.49
N ILE A 217 46.74 14.03 -25.50
CA ILE A 217 47.93 14.75 -25.96
C ILE A 217 47.78 15.14 -27.44
N LYS A 218 47.32 14.22 -28.30
CA LYS A 218 47.12 14.47 -29.74
C LYS A 218 46.01 15.48 -30.04
N THR A 219 44.96 15.52 -29.21
CA THR A 219 43.82 16.43 -29.38
C THR A 219 43.98 17.73 -28.58
N GLU A 220 45.13 17.96 -27.97
CA GLU A 220 45.42 19.11 -27.07
C GLU A 220 44.42 19.28 -25.91
N ALA A 221 43.71 18.22 -25.52
CA ALA A 221 42.72 18.22 -24.44
C ALA A 221 43.39 17.93 -23.10
N TYR A 222 44.26 18.85 -22.65
CA TYR A 222 45.09 18.65 -21.45
C TYR A 222 44.28 18.59 -20.15
N ALA A 223 43.14 19.29 -20.07
CA ALA A 223 42.29 19.27 -18.87
C ALA A 223 41.70 17.88 -18.57
N ASP A 224 41.28 17.17 -19.62
CA ASP A 224 40.77 15.81 -19.49
C ASP A 224 41.89 14.82 -19.14
N ALA A 225 43.09 15.00 -19.69
CA ALA A 225 44.25 14.18 -19.37
C ALA A 225 44.59 14.24 -17.88
N VAL A 226 44.67 15.45 -17.32
CA VAL A 226 44.94 15.65 -15.89
C VAL A 226 43.84 15.03 -15.03
N ARG A 227 42.57 15.23 -15.38
CA ARG A 227 41.45 14.64 -14.63
C ARG A 227 41.47 13.12 -14.62
N PHE A 228 41.76 12.49 -15.76
CA PHE A 228 41.88 11.03 -15.83
C PHE A 228 43.06 10.51 -15.01
N PHE A 229 44.21 11.21 -15.03
CA PHE A 229 45.38 10.85 -14.25
C PHE A 229 45.16 11.03 -12.74
N THR A 230 44.60 12.16 -12.30
CA THR A 230 44.27 12.41 -10.89
C THR A 230 43.29 11.38 -10.33
N GLY A 231 42.29 10.95 -11.13
CA GLY A 231 41.36 9.88 -10.74
C GLY A 231 42.00 8.49 -10.63
N ALA A 232 43.07 8.24 -11.39
CA ALA A 232 43.80 6.96 -11.40
C ALA A 232 44.96 6.92 -10.39
N LYS A 233 45.51 8.07 -9.99
CA LYS A 233 46.61 8.22 -9.03
C LYS A 233 46.46 7.38 -7.74
N PRO A 234 45.33 7.40 -7.00
CA PRO A 234 45.21 6.59 -5.78
C PRO A 234 45.28 5.08 -6.04
N ILE A 235 44.92 4.63 -7.25
CA ILE A 235 45.01 3.22 -7.64
C ILE A 235 46.46 2.86 -7.97
N PHE A 236 47.21 3.76 -8.60
CA PHE A 236 48.64 3.58 -8.83
C PHE A 236 49.48 3.66 -7.55
N GLU A 237 49.09 4.45 -6.56
CA GLU A 237 49.75 4.45 -5.26
C GLU A 237 49.54 3.14 -4.50
N ALA A 238 48.35 2.54 -4.58
CA ALA A 238 48.04 1.30 -3.88
C ALA A 238 48.49 0.03 -4.62
N TYR A 239 48.45 0.02 -5.96
CA TYR A 239 48.67 -1.18 -6.78
C TYR A 239 49.65 -0.99 -7.94
N GLY A 240 50.26 0.18 -8.05
CA GLY A 240 51.12 0.53 -9.17
C GLY A 240 52.42 -0.25 -9.22
N ASP A 241 53.01 -0.59 -8.07
CA ASP A 241 54.33 -1.26 -8.06
C ASP A 241 54.23 -2.78 -8.25
N THR A 242 53.00 -3.32 -8.31
CA THR A 242 52.75 -4.74 -8.50
C THR A 242 52.13 -5.00 -9.87
N SER A 243 50.80 -4.98 -9.97
CA SER A 243 50.08 -5.45 -11.17
C SER A 243 49.97 -4.40 -12.28
N PHE A 244 50.18 -3.12 -11.98
CA PHE A 244 50.00 -2.01 -12.93
C PHE A 244 51.28 -1.23 -13.22
N HIS A 245 52.46 -1.81 -12.99
CA HIS A 245 53.75 -1.13 -13.13
C HIS A 245 53.95 -0.50 -14.52
N ASP A 246 53.70 -1.26 -15.58
CA ASP A 246 53.90 -0.78 -16.95
C ASP A 246 52.88 0.30 -17.34
N CYS A 247 51.64 0.17 -16.84
CA CYS A 247 50.60 1.19 -17.03
C CYS A 247 50.93 2.47 -16.27
N LYS A 248 51.42 2.35 -15.02
CA LYS A 248 51.87 3.48 -14.20
C LYS A 248 52.99 4.22 -14.92
N LYS A 249 54.06 3.51 -15.30
CA LYS A 249 55.20 4.07 -16.03
C LYS A 249 54.76 4.77 -17.33
N ALA A 250 53.98 4.10 -18.18
CA ALA A 250 53.50 4.70 -19.43
C ALA A 250 52.57 5.92 -19.20
N SER A 251 51.79 5.92 -18.11
CA SER A 251 50.94 7.05 -17.75
C SER A 251 51.72 8.24 -17.17
N GLU A 252 52.79 7.97 -16.43
CA GLU A 252 53.73 8.97 -15.91
C GLU A 252 54.55 9.58 -17.06
N GLU A 253 55.05 8.78 -18.00
CA GLU A 253 55.71 9.30 -19.21
C GLU A 253 54.76 10.19 -20.04
N ALA A 254 53.50 9.77 -20.20
CA ALA A 254 52.49 10.58 -20.89
C ALA A 254 52.17 11.88 -20.14
N ILE A 255 52.13 11.86 -18.79
CA ILE A 255 51.86 13.07 -18.01
C ILE A 255 53.06 14.01 -17.97
N ASP A 256 54.28 13.50 -18.06
CA ASP A 256 55.50 14.29 -18.22
C ASP A 256 55.50 15.03 -19.56
N LEU A 257 55.07 14.37 -20.64
CA LEU A 257 54.87 15.01 -21.94
C LEU A 257 53.78 16.08 -21.86
N VAL A 258 52.63 15.81 -21.23
CA VAL A 258 51.59 16.82 -20.98
C VAL A 258 52.16 18.00 -20.21
N THR A 259 52.96 17.75 -19.18
CA THR A 259 53.61 18.79 -18.37
C THR A 259 54.59 19.61 -19.20
N GLN A 260 55.35 18.97 -20.10
CA GLN A 260 56.24 19.66 -21.04
C GLN A 260 55.46 20.52 -22.03
N HIS A 261 54.37 20.01 -22.60
CA HIS A 261 53.48 20.77 -23.49
C HIS A 261 52.84 21.96 -22.76
N LEU A 262 52.32 21.76 -21.54
CA LEU A 262 51.75 22.83 -20.71
C LEU A 262 52.79 23.89 -20.34
N LYS A 263 54.04 23.49 -20.06
CA LYS A 263 55.16 24.42 -19.87
C LYS A 263 55.42 25.21 -21.15
N THR A 264 55.54 24.56 -22.30
CA THR A 264 55.74 25.25 -23.59
C THR A 264 54.60 26.21 -23.88
N LYS A 265 53.34 25.85 -23.61
CA LYS A 265 52.17 26.73 -23.72
C LYS A 265 52.20 27.92 -22.76
N LEU A 266 52.71 27.71 -21.54
CA LEU A 266 52.92 28.78 -20.56
C LEU A 266 54.00 29.77 -21.00
N TYR A 267 55.07 29.28 -21.64
CA TYR A 267 56.22 30.08 -22.08
C TYR A 267 56.10 30.62 -23.51
N SER A 268 55.13 30.15 -24.30
CA SER A 268 54.91 30.63 -25.67
C SER A 268 54.12 31.93 -25.65
N ASP A 269 54.69 32.95 -26.30
CA ASP A 269 54.13 34.30 -26.33
C ASP A 269 52.82 34.40 -27.14
N SER A 270 52.53 33.38 -27.95
CA SER A 270 51.46 33.38 -28.94
C SER A 270 50.09 32.88 -28.44
N GLU A 271 49.97 32.39 -27.19
CA GLU A 271 48.71 31.79 -26.70
C GLU A 271 47.83 32.75 -25.86
N PRO A 272 46.50 32.63 -25.96
CA PRO A 272 45.57 33.51 -25.26
C PRO A 272 45.63 33.35 -23.74
N ILE A 273 45.27 34.43 -23.04
CA ILE A 273 45.34 34.59 -21.58
C ILE A 273 44.60 33.48 -20.80
N GLU A 274 43.46 33.01 -21.33
CA GLU A 274 42.68 31.94 -20.72
C GLU A 274 43.40 30.59 -20.78
N SER A 275 44.00 30.24 -21.92
CA SER A 275 44.74 28.98 -22.09
C SER A 275 45.99 28.91 -21.21
N ARG A 276 46.65 30.06 -20.96
CA ARG A 276 47.77 30.16 -20.01
C ARG A 276 47.31 30.00 -18.56
N ALA A 277 46.19 30.61 -18.16
CA ALA A 277 45.63 30.44 -16.83
C ALA A 277 45.15 28.99 -16.59
N GLU A 278 44.51 28.36 -17.58
CA GLU A 278 44.12 26.95 -17.55
C GLU A 278 45.33 26.04 -17.41
N ALA A 279 46.41 26.27 -18.17
CA ALA A 279 47.64 25.50 -18.06
C ALA A 279 48.25 25.53 -16.65
N VAL A 280 48.21 26.69 -15.99
CA VAL A 280 48.69 26.85 -14.61
C VAL A 280 47.81 26.11 -13.61
N VAL A 281 46.48 26.16 -13.76
CA VAL A 281 45.54 25.41 -12.92
C VAL A 281 45.75 23.90 -13.06
N LEU A 282 45.97 23.43 -14.28
CA LEU A 282 46.24 22.02 -14.58
C LEU A 282 47.59 21.55 -14.00
N LEU A 283 48.63 22.38 -14.07
CA LEU A 283 49.93 22.12 -13.43
C LEU A 283 49.81 22.05 -11.89
N LYS A 284 48.96 22.88 -11.28
CA LYS A 284 48.64 22.80 -9.84
C LYS A 284 47.92 21.49 -9.49
N GLN A 285 46.97 21.04 -10.31
CA GLN A 285 46.27 19.76 -10.10
C GLN A 285 47.16 18.51 -10.24
N LEU A 286 48.24 18.59 -11.02
CA LEU A 286 49.25 17.54 -11.15
C LEU A 286 50.26 17.49 -9.99
N ASN A 287 50.11 18.36 -8.98
CA ASN A 287 50.99 18.44 -7.81
C ASN A 287 52.45 18.78 -8.17
N PHE A 288 52.67 19.53 -9.26
CA PHE A 288 53.99 20.03 -9.63
C PHE A 288 54.45 21.08 -8.58
N PRO A 289 55.71 21.08 -8.13
CA PRO A 289 56.17 22.01 -7.10
C PRO A 289 56.03 23.45 -7.57
N VAL A 290 55.09 24.16 -6.94
CA VAL A 290 54.73 25.55 -7.22
C VAL A 290 55.93 26.48 -7.06
N ASP A 291 56.90 26.13 -6.20
CA ASP A 291 58.11 26.91 -5.96
C ASP A 291 59.04 26.99 -7.18
N SER A 292 59.12 25.91 -7.96
CA SER A 292 59.93 25.88 -9.19
C SER A 292 59.22 26.60 -10.33
N LEU A 293 57.89 26.56 -10.37
CA LEU A 293 57.09 27.36 -11.30
C LEU A 293 57.19 28.85 -10.97
N LYS A 294 57.17 29.20 -9.68
CA LYS A 294 57.30 30.56 -9.13
C LYS A 294 58.66 31.16 -9.46
N SER A 295 59.75 30.43 -9.26
CA SER A 295 61.10 30.93 -9.56
C SER A 295 61.28 31.19 -11.06
N ASN A 296 60.79 30.29 -11.92
CA ASN A 296 60.88 30.45 -13.38
C ASN A 296 59.93 31.53 -13.93
N LEU A 297 58.72 31.69 -13.36
CA LEU A 297 57.82 32.81 -13.67
C LEU A 297 58.43 34.16 -13.24
N LEU A 298 59.05 34.20 -12.06
CA LEU A 298 59.75 35.39 -11.56
C LEU A 298 60.96 35.74 -12.40
N GLU A 299 61.79 34.76 -12.77
CA GLU A 299 62.96 34.95 -13.63
C GLU A 299 62.56 35.44 -15.04
N LYS A 300 61.45 34.94 -15.60
CA LYS A 300 60.91 35.45 -16.87
C LYS A 300 60.27 36.83 -16.76
N LEU A 301 59.65 37.14 -15.62
CA LEU A 301 59.14 38.48 -15.32
C LEU A 301 60.30 39.47 -15.14
N GLU A 302 61.39 39.03 -14.52
CA GLU A 302 62.62 39.80 -14.36
C GLU A 302 63.33 40.02 -15.71
N ASP A 303 63.42 39.00 -16.57
CA ASP A 303 63.89 39.12 -17.96
C ASP A 303 63.02 40.07 -18.80
N CYS A 304 61.69 40.06 -18.60
CA CYS A 304 60.74 40.94 -19.29
C CYS A 304 60.85 42.39 -18.78
N LEU A 305 61.07 42.57 -17.48
CA LEU A 305 61.39 43.87 -16.86
C LEU A 305 62.78 44.39 -17.24
N LEU A 306 63.73 43.52 -17.55
CA LEU A 306 65.07 43.88 -18.05
C LEU A 306 65.05 44.28 -19.53
N ASN A 307 64.16 43.70 -20.35
CA ASN A 307 63.98 44.05 -21.77
C ASN A 307 63.07 45.27 -22.00
N PHE A 308 62.77 46.05 -20.96
CA PHE A 308 61.75 47.11 -20.91
C PHE A 308 62.07 48.39 -21.72
N GLN A 309 62.86 48.30 -22.79
CA GLN A 309 63.25 49.50 -23.52
C GLN A 309 62.43 49.80 -24.79
N LYS A 310 61.62 48.88 -25.33
CA LYS A 310 60.79 49.17 -26.51
C LYS A 310 59.47 48.36 -26.54
N GLU A 311 58.35 49.11 -26.58
CA GLU A 311 56.95 48.74 -26.96
C GLU A 311 55.87 48.54 -25.86
N PRO A 312 54.64 49.09 -26.07
CA PRO A 312 53.52 49.06 -25.12
C PRO A 312 52.87 47.67 -24.94
N THR A 313 53.19 46.71 -25.80
CA THR A 313 52.71 45.31 -25.75
C THR A 313 53.22 44.58 -24.49
N GLN A 314 54.35 45.04 -23.93
CA GLN A 314 54.99 44.46 -22.74
C GLN A 314 54.26 44.79 -21.42
N VAL A 315 53.48 45.88 -21.38
CA VAL A 315 52.70 46.27 -20.19
C VAL A 315 51.54 45.31 -19.96
N ILE A 316 50.91 44.84 -21.04
CA ILE A 316 49.88 43.81 -20.99
C ILE A 316 50.48 42.51 -20.45
N TYR A 317 51.70 42.17 -20.87
CA TYR A 317 52.47 41.02 -20.39
C TYR A 317 52.68 41.01 -18.88
N ILE A 318 53.08 42.15 -18.31
CA ILE A 318 53.28 42.28 -16.86
C ILE A 318 51.94 42.13 -16.12
N TYR A 319 50.87 42.74 -16.63
CA TYR A 319 49.54 42.61 -16.04
C TYR A 319 49.04 41.16 -16.06
N ILE A 320 49.35 40.41 -17.13
CA ILE A 320 49.04 38.99 -17.28
C ILE A 320 49.80 38.14 -16.25
N TYR A 321 51.11 38.35 -16.10
CA TYR A 321 51.91 37.61 -15.12
C TYR A 321 51.47 37.91 -13.69
N ILE A 322 51.15 39.17 -13.38
CA ILE A 322 50.61 39.57 -12.07
C ILE A 322 49.23 38.94 -11.84
N TYR A 323 48.35 38.92 -12.85
CA TYR A 323 47.02 38.30 -12.74
C TYR A 323 47.09 36.79 -12.54
N ILE A 324 47.95 36.09 -13.29
CA ILE A 324 48.23 34.66 -13.11
C ILE A 324 48.82 34.39 -11.73
N TYR A 325 49.77 35.22 -11.27
CA TYR A 325 50.35 35.13 -9.92
C TYR A 325 49.27 35.27 -8.84
N ILE A 326 48.39 36.27 -8.94
CA ILE A 326 47.27 36.45 -8.01
C ILE A 326 46.31 35.24 -8.05
N TYR A 327 46.04 34.65 -9.23
CA TYR A 327 45.16 33.50 -9.38
C TYR A 327 45.76 32.19 -8.84
N ILE A 328 47.09 32.04 -8.86
CA ILE A 328 47.80 30.91 -8.23
C ILE A 328 47.69 30.96 -6.70
N TYR A 329 47.74 32.17 -6.13
CA TYR A 329 47.84 32.47 -4.69
C TYR A 329 46.48 32.61 -3.96
N LYS A 330 45.37 32.63 -4.69
CA LYS A 330 44.01 32.57 -4.13
C LYS A 330 43.49 31.13 -4.12
#